data_AF-A0A958GBL0-F1
#
_entry.id   AF-A0A958GBL0-F1
#
_cell.length_a   1.000
_cell.length_b   1.000
_cell.length_c   1.000
_cell.angle_alpha   90.00
_cell.angle_beta   90.00
_cell.angle_gamma   90.00
#
_symmetry.space_group_name_H-M   'P 1'
#
loop_
_entity.id
_entity.type
_entity.pdbx_description
1 polymer ?
#
loop_
_entity_poly.entity_id
_entity_poly.type
_entity_poly.pdbx_seq_one_letter_code
_entity_poly.pdbx_strand_id
1 'polypeptide(L)'
;MLRYSITIGLYMMAMGIGAWIAEGRYYKESEKSLIKVEILLTIVGAGAVPLLFLISWFDLDISLIYICAHSFIILIGILTGMEIPLLMYIKAEENQANQDTSVLGVDYLGAFIGTIVFAFYLYPKLGLFESTALTALLNAVVGTAFVIRGFRKKTLHDNSGKRLASIQLATFIFVMILVIYSADVSTFLKSIYLHNFL
;
A
#
# COMPACT_ATOMS: atom_id res chain seq x y z
N MET A 1 -4.26 18.84 15.67
CA MET A 1 -5.69 18.45 15.58
C MET A 1 -6.24 18.58 14.16
N LEU A 2 -6.31 19.78 13.56
CA LEU A 2 -6.90 19.96 12.21
C LEU A 2 -6.31 19.03 11.13
N ARG A 3 -4.98 18.97 11.00
CA ARG A 3 -4.31 18.12 10.00
C ARG A 3 -4.63 16.64 10.17
N TYR A 4 -4.60 16.16 11.41
CA TYR A 4 -4.93 14.77 11.73
C TYR A 4 -6.37 14.43 11.31
N SER A 5 -7.34 15.28 11.65
CA SER A 5 -8.74 15.09 11.28
C SER A 5 -8.95 15.12 9.76
N ILE A 6 -8.29 16.03 9.04
CA ILE A 6 -8.36 16.09 7.57
C ILE A 6 -7.75 14.83 6.95
N THR A 7 -6.57 14.41 7.39
CA THR A 7 -5.91 13.20 6.87
C THR A 7 -6.77 11.95 7.05
N ILE A 8 -7.34 11.74 8.24
CA ILE A 8 -8.20 10.59 8.50
C ILE A 8 -9.50 10.68 7.71
N GLY A 9 -10.17 11.85 7.71
CA GLY A 9 -11.41 12.03 6.97
C GLY A 9 -11.23 11.81 5.47
N LEU A 10 -10.13 12.33 4.91
CA LEU A 10 -9.80 12.16 3.50
C LEU A 10 -9.46 10.70 3.18
N TYR A 11 -8.70 10.03 4.04
CA TYR A 11 -8.39 8.61 3.91
C TYR A 11 -9.66 7.74 3.95
N MET A 12 -10.55 7.97 4.92
CA MET A 12 -11.82 7.24 5.04
C MET A 12 -12.75 7.47 3.84
N MET A 13 -12.87 8.71 3.37
CA MET A 13 -13.62 9.02 2.15
C MET A 13 -13.04 8.30 0.93
N ALA A 14 -11.71 8.34 0.78
CA ALA A 14 -11.01 7.66 -0.30
C ALA A 14 -11.18 6.13 -0.25
N MET A 15 -11.14 5.53 0.94
CA MET A 15 -11.47 4.12 1.13
C MET A 15 -12.89 3.78 0.69
N GLY A 16 -13.88 4.62 1.02
CA GLY A 16 -15.26 4.44 0.55
C GLY A 16 -15.37 4.48 -0.99
N ILE A 17 -14.64 5.40 -1.63
CA ILE A 17 -14.56 5.47 -3.10
C ILE A 17 -13.90 4.21 -3.67
N GLY A 18 -12.81 3.74 -3.07
CA GLY A 18 -12.13 2.50 -3.43
C GLY A 18 -13.06 1.29 -3.37
N ALA A 19 -13.81 1.15 -2.27
CA ALA A 19 -14.75 0.06 -2.08
C ALA A 19 -15.85 0.07 -3.15
N TRP A 20 -16.38 1.24 -3.47
CA TRP A 20 -17.39 1.39 -4.53
C TRP A 20 -16.84 1.08 -5.93
N ILE A 21 -15.57 1.43 -6.20
CA ILE A 21 -14.90 1.08 -7.48
C ILE A 21 -14.70 -0.43 -7.59
N ALA A 22 -14.36 -1.10 -6.49
CA ALA A 22 -14.16 -2.55 -6.45
C ALA A 22 -15.47 -3.32 -6.64
N GLU A 23 -16.56 -2.79 -6.09
CA GLU A 23 -17.87 -3.42 -6.10
C GLU A 23 -18.40 -3.64 -7.53
N GLY A 24 -18.77 -4.89 -7.84
CA GLY A 24 -19.39 -5.31 -9.10
C GLY A 24 -18.47 -5.36 -10.32
N ARG A 25 -17.46 -4.48 -10.43
CA ARG A 25 -16.61 -4.38 -11.62
C ARG A 25 -15.49 -5.42 -11.67
N TYR A 26 -14.96 -5.84 -10.52
CA TYR A 26 -13.75 -6.68 -10.45
C TYR A 26 -13.99 -8.12 -9.96
N TYR A 27 -15.25 -8.50 -9.73
CA TYR A 27 -15.59 -9.81 -9.18
C TYR A 27 -15.19 -10.99 -10.07
N LYS A 28 -15.27 -10.84 -11.41
CA LYS A 28 -14.90 -11.93 -12.34
C LYS A 28 -13.42 -12.30 -12.31
N GLU A 29 -12.54 -11.39 -11.88
CA GLU A 29 -11.10 -11.61 -11.77
C GLU A 29 -10.60 -11.07 -10.42
N SER A 30 -11.33 -11.40 -9.35
CA SER A 30 -11.10 -10.86 -8.00
C SER A 30 -9.67 -11.07 -7.51
N GLU A 31 -9.10 -12.28 -7.69
CA GLU A 31 -7.71 -12.58 -7.31
C GLU A 31 -6.69 -11.77 -8.13
N LYS A 32 -6.86 -11.66 -9.46
CA LYS A 32 -5.95 -10.84 -10.30
C LYS A 32 -6.06 -9.35 -9.94
N SER A 33 -7.26 -8.89 -9.63
CA SER A 33 -7.52 -7.49 -9.26
C SER A 33 -6.90 -7.17 -7.92
N LEU A 34 -7.01 -8.08 -6.95
CA LEU A 34 -6.36 -7.95 -5.65
C LEU A 34 -4.82 -7.89 -5.81
N ILE A 35 -4.22 -8.78 -6.61
CA ILE A 35 -2.78 -8.72 -6.89
C ILE A 35 -2.37 -7.39 -7.54
N LYS A 36 -3.18 -6.84 -8.45
CA LYS A 36 -2.91 -5.50 -9.03
C LYS A 36 -2.95 -4.41 -7.96
N VAL A 37 -3.92 -4.45 -7.06
CA VAL A 37 -4.05 -3.50 -5.95
C VAL A 37 -2.83 -3.61 -5.03
N GLU A 38 -2.42 -4.82 -4.65
CA GLU A 38 -1.23 -5.09 -3.83
C GLU A 38 0.06 -4.55 -4.48
N ILE A 39 0.24 -4.76 -5.79
CA ILE A 39 1.37 -4.20 -6.54
C ILE A 39 1.35 -2.67 -6.47
N LEU A 40 0.21 -2.05 -6.76
CA LEU A 40 0.07 -0.60 -6.78
C LEU A 40 0.28 -0.01 -5.39
N LEU A 41 -0.30 -0.62 -4.35
CA LEU A 41 -0.18 -0.17 -2.96
C LEU A 41 1.27 -0.29 -2.48
N THR A 42 1.95 -1.37 -2.85
CA THR A 42 3.38 -1.55 -2.58
C THR A 42 4.22 -0.44 -3.21
N ILE A 43 4.01 -0.15 -4.49
CA ILE A 43 4.79 0.86 -5.23
C ILE A 43 4.49 2.27 -4.70
N VAL A 44 3.21 2.61 -4.56
CA VAL A 44 2.77 3.92 -4.06
C VAL A 44 3.24 4.13 -2.62
N GLY A 45 3.10 3.12 -1.76
CA GLY A 45 3.53 3.16 -0.37
C GLY A 45 5.05 3.32 -0.22
N ALA A 46 5.85 2.54 -0.95
CA ALA A 46 7.30 2.67 -0.94
C ALA A 46 7.78 4.01 -1.53
N GLY A 47 7.08 4.51 -2.55
CA GLY A 47 7.44 5.73 -3.27
C GLY A 47 6.98 7.03 -2.59
N ALA A 48 5.95 7.02 -1.75
CA ALA A 48 5.36 8.24 -1.21
C ALA A 48 6.36 9.10 -0.43
N VAL A 49 7.07 8.52 0.55
CA VAL A 49 8.06 9.25 1.35
C VAL A 49 9.23 9.78 0.51
N PRO A 50 9.97 8.96 -0.26
CA PRO A 50 11.11 9.47 -1.01
C PRO A 50 10.70 10.52 -2.05
N LEU A 51 9.54 10.35 -2.71
CA LEU A 51 9.05 11.36 -3.65
C LEU A 51 8.72 12.69 -2.96
N LEU A 52 8.13 12.67 -1.77
CA LEU A 52 7.88 13.90 -1.01
C LEU A 52 9.18 14.61 -0.59
N PHE A 53 10.22 13.86 -0.20
CA PHE A 53 11.54 14.42 0.06
C PHE A 53 12.18 15.02 -1.20
N LEU A 54 12.10 14.33 -2.34
CA LEU A 54 12.61 14.85 -3.61
C LEU A 54 11.84 16.09 -4.09
N ILE A 55 10.53 16.15 -3.88
CA ILE A 55 9.73 17.34 -4.19
C ILE A 55 10.17 18.52 -3.32
N SER A 56 10.48 18.28 -2.05
CA SER A 56 10.95 19.34 -1.15
C SER A 56 12.32 19.94 -1.53
N TRP A 57 13.13 19.21 -2.31
CA TRP A 57 14.41 19.72 -2.83
C TRP A 57 14.25 20.88 -3.82
N PHE A 58 13.12 20.94 -4.54
CA PHE A 58 12.89 21.97 -5.56
C PHE A 58 12.47 23.34 -4.98
N ASP A 59 12.61 23.55 -3.66
CA ASP A 59 12.20 24.78 -2.95
C ASP A 59 10.79 25.26 -3.30
N LEU A 60 9.90 24.29 -3.49
CA LEU A 60 8.50 24.54 -3.79
C LEU A 60 7.76 25.06 -2.56
N ASP A 61 6.67 25.80 -2.81
CA ASP A 61 5.81 26.29 -1.73
C ASP A 61 5.32 25.12 -0.86
N ILE A 62 5.34 25.32 0.46
CA ILE A 62 4.91 24.37 1.47
C ILE A 62 3.49 23.86 1.18
N SER A 63 2.63 24.72 0.62
CA SER A 63 1.27 24.36 0.19
C SER A 63 1.26 23.21 -0.83
N LEU A 64 2.21 23.21 -1.77
CA LEU A 64 2.30 22.19 -2.82
C LEU A 64 2.75 20.84 -2.25
N ILE A 65 3.69 20.85 -1.30
CA ILE A 65 4.11 19.62 -0.59
C ILE A 65 2.90 19.00 0.13
N TYR A 66 2.06 19.82 0.78
CA TYR A 66 0.84 19.32 1.40
C TYR A 66 -0.15 18.77 0.39
N ILE A 67 -0.35 19.43 -0.75
CA ILE A 67 -1.23 18.92 -1.81
C ILE A 67 -0.74 17.54 -2.26
N CYS A 68 0.55 17.38 -2.56
CA CYS A 68 1.14 16.10 -2.94
C CYS A 68 0.96 15.02 -1.86
N ALA A 69 1.19 15.36 -0.59
CA ALA A 69 0.99 14.42 0.52
C ALA A 69 -0.47 13.97 0.63
N HIS A 70 -1.44 14.88 0.49
CA HIS A 70 -2.86 14.52 0.49
C HIS A 70 -3.26 13.71 -0.75
N SER A 71 -2.65 13.96 -1.91
CA SER A 71 -2.85 13.12 -3.09
C SER A 71 -2.39 11.67 -2.86
N PHE A 72 -1.25 11.46 -2.19
CA PHE A 72 -0.82 10.12 -1.78
C PHE A 72 -1.79 9.47 -0.80
N ILE A 73 -2.30 10.22 0.19
CA ILE A 73 -3.32 9.72 1.14
C ILE A 73 -4.58 9.27 0.40
N ILE A 74 -5.08 10.06 -0.57
CA ILE A 74 -6.24 9.69 -1.39
C ILE A 74 -5.94 8.43 -2.20
N LEU A 75 -4.79 8.36 -2.86
CA LEU A 75 -4.43 7.23 -3.71
C LEU A 75 -4.32 5.93 -2.90
N ILE A 76 -3.63 5.98 -1.76
CA ILE A 76 -3.52 4.85 -0.82
C ILE A 76 -4.91 4.49 -0.27
N GLY A 77 -5.73 5.47 0.09
CA GLY A 77 -7.10 5.27 0.54
C GLY A 77 -7.96 4.54 -0.49
N ILE A 78 -7.94 4.97 -1.75
CA ILE A 78 -8.67 4.30 -2.83
C ILE A 78 -8.19 2.85 -3.00
N LEU A 79 -6.88 2.63 -3.04
CA LEU A 79 -6.31 1.29 -3.22
C LEU A 79 -6.69 0.36 -2.05
N THR A 80 -6.47 0.79 -0.80
CA THR A 80 -6.85 0.02 0.40
C THR A 80 -8.35 -0.24 0.47
N GLY A 81 -9.18 0.75 0.11
CA GLY A 81 -10.63 0.59 0.01
C GLY A 81 -11.08 -0.49 -0.97
N MET A 82 -10.30 -0.74 -2.04
CA MET A 82 -10.61 -1.80 -3.00
C MET A 82 -10.36 -3.22 -2.45
N GLU A 83 -9.49 -3.38 -1.45
CA GLU A 83 -9.06 -4.70 -0.96
C GLU A 83 -10.19 -5.44 -0.23
N ILE A 84 -10.91 -4.76 0.66
CA ILE A 84 -11.91 -5.38 1.52
C ILE A 84 -13.02 -6.06 0.69
N PRO A 85 -13.67 -5.40 -0.29
CA PRO A 85 -14.69 -6.06 -1.12
C PRO A 85 -14.13 -7.23 -1.95
N LEU A 86 -12.90 -7.12 -2.46
CA LEU A 86 -12.25 -8.18 -3.23
C LEU A 86 -11.99 -9.42 -2.35
N LEU A 87 -11.47 -9.23 -1.14
CA LEU A 87 -11.24 -10.30 -0.16
C LEU A 87 -12.55 -10.96 0.27
N MET A 88 -13.57 -10.16 0.57
CA MET A 88 -14.90 -10.67 0.91
C MET A 88 -15.48 -11.53 -0.22
N TYR A 89 -15.31 -11.11 -1.48
CA TYR A 89 -15.77 -11.88 -2.64
C TYR A 89 -15.00 -13.19 -2.80
N ILE A 90 -13.66 -13.17 -2.74
CA ILE A 90 -12.82 -14.37 -2.83
C ILE A 90 -13.21 -15.39 -1.76
N LYS A 91 -13.48 -14.93 -0.53
CA LYS A 91 -13.89 -15.80 0.58
C LYS A 91 -15.32 -16.33 0.43
N ALA A 92 -16.24 -15.50 -0.06
CA ALA A 92 -17.61 -15.93 -0.31
C ALA A 92 -17.68 -17.02 -1.39
N GLU A 93 -16.87 -16.90 -2.44
CA GLU A 93 -16.75 -17.90 -3.51
C GLU A 93 -16.25 -19.26 -2.98
N GLU A 94 -15.34 -19.24 -1.99
CA GLU A 94 -14.83 -20.47 -1.37
C GLU A 94 -15.85 -21.19 -0.50
N ASN A 95 -16.58 -20.45 0.32
CA ASN A 95 -17.44 -21.03 1.34
C ASN A 95 -18.86 -21.32 0.86
N GLN A 96 -19.20 -20.99 -0.39
CA GLN A 96 -20.58 -21.04 -0.92
C GLN A 96 -21.59 -20.34 0.01
N ALA A 97 -21.13 -19.35 0.75
CA ALA A 97 -21.84 -18.72 1.85
C ALA A 97 -21.98 -17.22 1.59
N ASN A 98 -22.90 -16.58 2.32
CA ASN A 98 -23.01 -15.12 2.34
C ASN A 98 -21.69 -14.48 2.78
N GLN A 99 -21.51 -13.21 2.40
CA GLN A 99 -20.32 -12.42 2.75
C GLN A 99 -19.99 -12.54 4.25
N ASP A 100 -18.82 -13.11 4.53
CA ASP A 100 -18.35 -13.37 5.89
C ASP A 100 -17.71 -12.11 6.47
N THR A 101 -18.38 -11.53 7.47
CA THR A 101 -17.98 -10.28 8.14
C THR A 101 -16.69 -10.42 8.95
N SER A 102 -16.19 -11.65 9.17
CA SER A 102 -14.90 -11.85 9.83
C SER A 102 -13.73 -11.23 9.09
N VAL A 103 -13.84 -11.01 7.76
CA VAL A 103 -12.82 -10.30 6.97
C VAL A 103 -12.62 -8.87 7.50
N LEU A 104 -13.71 -8.14 7.77
CA LEU A 104 -13.63 -6.80 8.37
C LEU A 104 -13.04 -6.84 9.78
N GLY A 105 -13.39 -7.85 10.57
CA GLY A 105 -12.85 -8.00 11.92
C GLY A 105 -11.33 -8.19 11.92
N VAL A 106 -10.81 -9.01 11.00
CA VAL A 106 -9.37 -9.22 10.82
C VAL A 106 -8.70 -7.94 10.29
N ASP A 107 -9.32 -7.24 9.35
CA ASP A 107 -8.82 -5.97 8.82
C ASP A 107 -8.66 -4.90 9.90
N TYR A 108 -9.72 -4.65 10.68
CA TYR A 108 -9.68 -3.65 11.76
C TYR A 108 -8.68 -3.99 12.86
N LEU A 109 -8.57 -5.27 13.22
CA LEU A 109 -7.58 -5.73 14.19
C LEU A 109 -6.16 -5.57 13.64
N GLY A 110 -5.94 -5.95 12.38
CA GLY A 110 -4.67 -5.82 11.68
C GLY A 110 -4.23 -4.36 11.57
N ALA A 111 -5.14 -3.46 11.16
CA ALA A 111 -4.89 -2.02 11.08
C ALA A 111 -4.50 -1.43 12.44
N PHE A 112 -5.17 -1.84 13.53
CA PHE A 112 -4.83 -1.39 14.88
C PHE A 112 -3.44 -1.88 15.32
N ILE A 113 -3.14 -3.18 15.17
CA ILE A 113 -1.83 -3.74 15.51
C ILE A 113 -0.74 -3.10 14.67
N GLY A 114 -0.95 -2.98 13.36
CA GLY A 114 -0.02 -2.34 12.43
C GLY A 114 0.26 -0.88 12.80
N THR A 115 -0.77 -0.12 13.19
CA THR A 115 -0.63 1.26 13.64
C THR A 115 0.23 1.35 14.90
N ILE A 116 0.01 0.46 15.88
CA ILE A 116 0.82 0.41 17.11
C ILE A 116 2.27 0.05 16.78
N VAL A 117 2.50 -1.02 16.01
CA VAL A 117 3.84 -1.46 15.63
C VAL A 117 4.57 -0.36 14.84
N PHE A 118 3.87 0.32 13.93
CA PHE A 118 4.44 1.41 13.18
C PHE A 118 4.81 2.60 14.07
N ALA A 119 3.87 3.08 14.88
CA ALA A 119 4.04 4.31 15.66
C ALA A 119 5.04 4.15 16.82
N PHE A 120 5.07 2.99 17.48
CA PHE A 120 5.88 2.77 18.68
C PHE A 120 7.17 1.99 18.44
N TYR A 121 7.26 1.21 17.35
CA TYR A 121 8.43 0.38 17.07
C TYR A 121 9.14 0.78 15.78
N LEU A 122 8.48 0.68 14.62
CA LEU A 122 9.13 0.92 13.33
C LEU A 122 9.64 2.36 13.23
N TYR A 123 8.74 3.34 13.31
CA TYR A 123 9.11 4.74 13.09
C TYR A 123 10.17 5.24 14.09
N PRO A 124 10.03 5.01 15.41
CA PRO A 124 11.03 5.48 16.38
C PRO A 124 12.38 4.78 16.29
N LYS A 125 12.44 3.50 15.88
CA LYS A 125 13.71 2.73 15.86
C LYS A 125 14.42 2.79 14.52
N LEU A 126 13.68 2.77 13.42
CA LEU A 126 14.23 2.67 12.07
C LEU A 126 14.26 4.03 11.36
N GLY A 127 13.33 4.93 11.67
CA GLY A 127 13.13 6.16 10.92
C GLY A 127 11.99 6.03 9.90
N LEU A 128 11.59 7.16 9.32
CA LEU A 128 10.40 7.23 8.44
C LEU A 128 10.56 6.37 7.19
N PHE A 129 11.66 6.56 6.46
CA PHE A 129 11.86 5.93 5.15
C PHE A 129 12.00 4.42 5.27
N GLU A 130 12.84 3.97 6.20
CA GLU A 130 13.11 2.57 6.52
C GLU A 130 11.83 1.85 6.97
N SER A 131 11.01 2.51 7.78
CA SER A 131 9.71 1.97 8.21
C SER A 131 8.76 1.80 7.03
N THR A 132 8.67 2.79 6.14
CA THR A 132 7.81 2.69 4.95
C THR A 132 8.30 1.64 3.97
N ALA A 133 9.62 1.48 3.80
CA ALA A 133 10.22 0.44 2.99
C ALA A 133 9.87 -0.96 3.52
N LEU A 134 9.97 -1.16 4.84
CA LEU A 134 9.63 -2.43 5.47
C LEU A 134 8.13 -2.73 5.38
N THR A 135 7.26 -1.74 5.59
CA THR A 135 5.81 -1.93 5.42
C THR A 135 5.46 -2.29 3.98
N ALA A 136 6.09 -1.65 2.99
CA ALA A 136 5.93 -2.01 1.59
C ALA A 136 6.41 -3.43 1.29
N LEU A 137 7.49 -3.90 1.95
CA LEU A 137 7.96 -5.28 1.82
C LEU A 137 6.93 -6.27 2.37
N LEU A 138 6.33 -5.98 3.53
CA LEU A 138 5.25 -6.79 4.09
C LEU A 138 4.07 -6.88 3.12
N ASN A 139 3.69 -5.76 2.50
CA ASN A 139 2.65 -5.73 1.47
C ASN A 139 3.03 -6.59 0.25
N ALA A 140 4.28 -6.50 -0.21
CA ALA A 140 4.79 -7.33 -1.31
C ALA A 140 4.80 -8.84 -0.96
N VAL A 141 5.02 -9.20 0.30
CA VAL A 141 4.92 -10.59 0.78
C VAL A 141 3.46 -11.08 0.67
N VAL A 142 2.49 -10.25 1.08
CA VAL A 142 1.05 -10.56 0.95
C VAL A 142 0.66 -10.74 -0.51
N GLY A 143 1.03 -9.81 -1.40
CA GLY A 143 0.80 -9.94 -2.83
C GLY A 143 1.44 -11.19 -3.44
N THR A 144 2.62 -11.58 -2.97
CA THR A 144 3.29 -12.83 -3.39
C THR A 144 2.53 -14.07 -2.91
N ALA A 145 1.99 -14.06 -1.69
CA ALA A 145 1.14 -15.12 -1.18
C ALA A 145 -0.12 -15.30 -2.05
N PHE A 146 -0.75 -14.21 -2.50
CA PHE A 146 -1.88 -14.25 -3.44
C PHE A 146 -1.49 -14.77 -4.82
N VAL A 147 -0.30 -14.45 -5.34
CA VAL A 147 0.21 -15.04 -6.59
C VAL A 147 0.38 -16.55 -6.46
N ILE A 148 1.01 -17.03 -5.37
CA ILE A 148 1.18 -18.47 -5.11
C ILE A 148 -0.17 -19.17 -5.03
N ARG A 149 -1.11 -18.58 -4.30
CA ARG A 149 -2.48 -19.07 -4.20
C ARG A 149 -3.17 -19.13 -5.56
N GLY A 150 -3.07 -18.07 -6.37
CA GLY A 150 -3.71 -18.00 -7.68
C GLY A 150 -3.18 -19.04 -8.67
N PHE A 151 -1.89 -19.38 -8.60
CA PHE A 151 -1.36 -20.53 -9.35
C PHE A 151 -1.90 -21.88 -8.84
N ARG A 152 -1.99 -22.07 -7.52
CA ARG A 152 -2.57 -23.29 -6.93
C ARG A 152 -4.03 -23.50 -7.33
N LYS A 153 -4.80 -22.42 -7.39
CA LYS A 153 -6.21 -22.41 -7.82
C LYS A 153 -6.41 -22.33 -9.34
N LYS A 154 -5.34 -22.26 -10.13
CA LYS A 154 -5.36 -22.12 -11.60
C LYS A 154 -6.06 -20.85 -12.11
N THR A 155 -6.28 -19.84 -11.27
CA THR A 155 -6.87 -18.55 -11.65
C THR A 155 -5.86 -17.64 -12.38
N LEU A 156 -4.56 -17.90 -12.22
CA LEU A 156 -3.45 -17.20 -12.89
C LEU A 156 -2.79 -18.01 -14.02
N HIS A 157 -3.47 -19.03 -14.55
CA HIS A 157 -2.86 -19.93 -15.53
C HIS A 157 -2.74 -19.33 -16.95
N ASP A 158 -3.53 -18.30 -17.23
CA ASP A 158 -3.49 -17.58 -18.49
C ASP A 158 -2.26 -16.65 -18.61
N ASN A 159 -2.01 -16.13 -19.82
CA ASN A 159 -0.86 -15.26 -20.07
C ASN A 159 -0.92 -13.96 -19.24
N SER A 160 -2.12 -13.46 -18.96
CA SER A 160 -2.29 -12.26 -18.12
C SER A 160 -1.90 -12.53 -16.66
N GLY A 161 -2.30 -13.69 -16.10
CA GLY A 161 -1.91 -14.10 -14.75
C GLY A 161 -0.40 -14.30 -14.59
N LYS A 162 0.26 -14.94 -15.56
CA LYS A 162 1.72 -15.09 -15.57
C LYS A 162 2.46 -13.75 -15.65
N ARG A 163 1.95 -12.80 -16.43
CA ARG A 163 2.48 -11.44 -16.50
C ARG A 163 2.31 -10.69 -15.18
N LEU A 164 1.17 -10.84 -14.50
CA LEU A 164 0.97 -10.24 -13.17
C LEU A 164 1.93 -10.84 -12.14
N ALA A 165 2.16 -12.16 -12.18
CA ALA A 165 3.12 -12.81 -11.31
C ALA A 165 4.56 -12.31 -11.54
N SER A 166 4.96 -12.09 -12.79
CA SER A 166 6.29 -11.54 -13.09
C SER A 166 6.43 -10.09 -12.64
N ILE A 167 5.38 -9.27 -12.77
CA ILE A 167 5.36 -7.90 -12.24
C ILE A 167 5.43 -7.93 -10.72
N GLN A 168 4.66 -8.78 -10.04
CA GLN A 168 4.73 -8.93 -8.58
C GLN A 168 6.12 -9.33 -8.11
N LEU A 169 6.76 -10.28 -8.80
CA LEU A 169 8.13 -10.69 -8.48
C LEU A 169 9.12 -9.53 -8.66
N ALA A 170 9.00 -8.76 -9.74
CA ALA A 170 9.83 -7.58 -9.96
C ALA A 170 9.62 -6.52 -8.87
N THR A 171 8.36 -6.26 -8.49
CA THR A 171 8.01 -5.35 -7.38
C THR A 171 8.60 -5.82 -6.06
N PHE A 172 8.51 -7.12 -5.76
CA PHE A 172 9.10 -7.70 -4.55
C PHE A 172 10.61 -7.52 -4.51
N ILE A 173 11.31 -7.83 -5.61
CA ILE A 173 12.76 -7.65 -5.72
C ILE A 173 13.13 -6.17 -5.58
N PHE A 174 12.38 -5.27 -6.23
CA PHE A 174 12.60 -3.82 -6.14
C PHE A 174 12.50 -3.34 -4.68
N VAL A 175 11.43 -3.70 -3.97
CA VAL A 175 11.25 -3.28 -2.57
C VAL A 175 12.28 -3.95 -1.64
N MET A 176 12.65 -5.20 -1.90
CA MET A 176 13.72 -5.86 -1.15
C MET A 176 15.05 -5.11 -1.28
N ILE A 177 15.42 -4.71 -2.50
CA ILE A 177 16.60 -3.86 -2.74
C ILE A 177 16.45 -2.54 -1.98
N LEU A 178 15.27 -1.90 -2.05
CA LEU A 178 14.99 -0.64 -1.37
C LEU A 178 15.16 -0.77 0.16
N VAL A 179 14.73 -1.87 0.76
CA VAL A 179 14.93 -2.17 2.19
C VAL A 179 16.42 -2.35 2.51
N ILE A 180 17.17 -3.09 1.70
CA ILE A 180 18.61 -3.33 1.90
C ILE A 180 19.39 -2.01 1.91
N TYR A 181 19.10 -1.12 0.96
CA TYR A 181 19.76 0.18 0.83
C TYR A 181 19.04 1.32 1.57
N SER A 182 18.09 0.99 2.44
CA SER A 182 17.20 2.01 3.01
C SER A 182 17.93 3.05 3.85
N ALA A 183 18.96 2.63 4.61
CA ALA A 183 19.78 3.52 5.42
C ALA A 183 20.61 4.51 4.57
N ASP A 184 21.19 4.03 3.47
CA ASP A 184 21.98 4.87 2.57
C ASP A 184 21.10 5.92 1.89
N VAL A 185 19.93 5.49 1.39
CA VAL A 185 18.95 6.38 0.77
C VAL A 185 18.40 7.39 1.78
N SER A 186 18.09 6.96 3.00
CA SER A 186 17.65 7.85 4.09
C SER A 186 18.68 8.93 4.42
N THR A 187 19.96 8.56 4.46
CA THR A 187 21.06 9.50 4.69
C THR A 187 21.17 10.51 3.54
N PHE A 188 21.08 10.02 2.30
CA PHE A 188 21.07 10.87 1.11
C PHE A 188 19.88 11.85 1.09
N LEU A 189 18.66 11.37 1.34
CA LEU A 189 17.46 12.22 1.40
C LEU A 189 17.55 13.28 2.50
N LYS A 190 18.12 12.94 3.67
CA LYS A 190 18.36 13.91 4.75
C LYS A 190 19.39 14.95 4.36
N SER A 191 20.49 14.57 3.69
CA SER A 191 21.49 15.55 3.20
C SER A 191 20.89 16.53 2.20
N ILE A 192 19.99 16.05 1.35
CA ILE A 192 19.23 16.85 0.39
C ILE A 192 18.36 17.85 1.15
N TYR A 193 17.54 17.37 2.08
CA TYR A 193 16.60 18.21 2.82
C TYR A 193 17.31 19.29 3.65
N LEU A 194 18.41 18.96 4.31
CA LEU A 194 19.13 19.90 5.19
C LEU A 194 19.90 20.98 4.43
N HIS A 195 20.28 20.76 3.17
CA HIS A 195 21.00 21.75 2.38
C HIS A 195 20.15 22.99 2.05
N ASN A 196 18.81 22.84 1.95
CA ASN A 196 17.92 23.96 1.66
C ASN A 196 17.63 24.86 2.89
N PHE A 197 18.12 24.48 4.08
CA PHE A 197 17.90 25.23 5.34
C PHE A 197 19.18 25.78 6.00
N LEU A 198 20.34 25.63 5.36
CA LEU A 198 21.64 26.20 5.77
C LEU A 198 22.15 27.18 4.73
#